data_AF-A0A2Z2KWD0-F1
#
_entry.id   AF-A0A2Z2KWD0-F1
#
_cell.length_a   1.000
_cell.length_b   1.000
_cell.length_c   1.000
_cell.angle_alpha   90.00
_cell.angle_beta   90.00
_cell.angle_gamma   90.00
#
_symmetry.space_group_name_H-M   'P 1'
#
loop_
_entity.id
_entity.type
_entity.pdbx_description
1 polymer ?
#
loop_
_entity_poly.entity_id
_entity_poly.type
_entity_poly.pdbx_seq_one_letter_code
_entity_poly.pdbx_strand_id
1 'polypeptide(L)'
;MKWDLFIDKGWISLTDEIEQTWGDILNKHTCNMQCHIDEVIKDVLGKVTEDIAGLWSDVNHLAFYIGDYSENSQVYEFASCLKKKKDKGEIVDFDYGASHLAVKYHGTQGWWFSVNVDSNIKLELFTFLRFGDWAEINLNMKSKHISHFAINVSSKANLDEIINKCKDPNIEIISYVIDDEIGHTYAHFRNINSSELIEFVFEQQKGENMNKERSMEIRKKIGVLGVGRMGRCIVQALPRCEKLILVDKIVTPQLQTIAAEKAALLSNDIKQLDEVNILIIAIPYSEFSYIKEDLLMISNNKQVINIATLLRRQELESVFQFNEILNIKIIGESTEIENGNKALLVVQDINLSDEQKFNIEWLFKDFGDIIYSENDFVSEINSFVAEQTIKMILHVEKKLSSEDIDPKIVEKAVKNVMKGTCATYPWAADDDFINQIKARLPK
;
A
#
# COMPACT_ATOMS: atom_id res chain seq x y z
N MET A 1 -20.12 20.34 27.47
CA MET A 1 -18.90 20.19 28.34
C MET A 1 -17.72 20.27 27.38
N LYS A 2 -16.57 20.91 27.68
CA LYS A 2 -15.49 20.86 26.68
C LYS A 2 -14.93 19.43 26.60
N TRP A 3 -14.89 18.92 25.38
CA TRP A 3 -14.36 17.63 24.97
C TRP A 3 -12.83 17.58 25.07
N ASP A 4 -12.26 16.39 25.28
CA ASP A 4 -10.86 16.21 25.68
C ASP A 4 -10.32 14.82 25.29
N LEU A 5 -9.47 14.75 24.25
CA LEU A 5 -8.98 13.51 23.60
C LEU A 5 -7.46 13.19 23.77
N PHE A 6 -6.78 13.55 24.88
CA PHE A 6 -5.86 14.69 24.77
C PHE A 6 -4.46 14.76 25.68
N ILE A 7 -4.18 13.36 25.58
CA ILE A 7 -3.88 12.19 26.51
C ILE A 7 -2.47 12.11 27.14
N ASP A 8 -2.39 12.02 28.47
CA ASP A 8 -1.18 12.32 29.26
C ASP A 8 -0.17 11.16 29.33
N LYS A 9 0.11 10.55 28.18
CA LYS A 9 1.14 9.53 27.97
C LYS A 9 1.87 9.80 26.67
N GLY A 10 3.15 10.19 26.77
CA GLY A 10 3.98 10.48 25.61
C GLY A 10 4.45 9.24 24.83
N TRP A 11 4.29 8.04 25.41
CA TRP A 11 4.94 6.81 24.97
C TRP A 11 4.00 5.62 25.08
N ILE A 12 4.17 4.63 24.21
CA ILE A 12 3.70 3.26 24.43
C ILE A 12 4.88 2.44 24.95
N SER A 13 4.92 2.12 26.25
CA SER A 13 5.95 1.24 26.80
C SER A 13 5.39 0.18 27.75
N LEU A 14 5.70 -1.10 27.47
CA LEU A 14 5.42 -2.26 28.32
C LEU A 14 3.93 -2.56 28.61
N THR A 15 3.64 -3.81 28.97
CA THR A 15 2.29 -4.34 29.18
C THR A 15 1.42 -3.53 30.15
N ASP A 16 2.03 -3.03 31.22
CA ASP A 16 1.31 -2.49 32.37
C ASP A 16 0.84 -1.06 32.10
N GLU A 17 1.58 -0.28 31.29
CA GLU A 17 1.10 1.02 30.85
C GLU A 17 -0.05 0.88 29.85
N ILE A 18 -0.01 -0.15 28.98
CA ILE A 18 -1.01 -0.38 27.92
C ILE A 18 -2.42 -0.61 28.51
N GLU A 19 -2.55 -1.43 29.56
CA GLU A 19 -3.85 -1.67 30.22
C GLU A 19 -4.42 -0.38 30.86
N GLN A 20 -3.56 0.45 31.45
CA GLN A 20 -3.98 1.78 31.93
C GLN A 20 -4.37 2.71 30.76
N THR A 21 -3.56 2.77 29.69
CA THR A 21 -3.84 3.60 28.50
C THR A 21 -5.18 3.21 27.87
N TRP A 22 -5.50 1.91 27.84
CA TRP A 22 -6.80 1.41 27.38
C TRP A 22 -7.95 1.88 28.28
N GLY A 23 -7.77 1.83 29.61
CA GLY A 23 -8.72 2.42 30.56
C GLY A 23 -8.91 3.93 30.35
N ASP A 24 -7.82 4.68 30.14
CA ASP A 24 -7.85 6.12 29.89
C ASP A 24 -8.58 6.46 28.58
N ILE A 25 -8.38 5.66 27.51
CA ILE A 25 -9.11 5.76 26.23
C ILE A 25 -10.61 5.50 26.44
N LEU A 26 -11.01 4.41 27.10
CA LEU A 26 -12.42 4.09 27.32
C LEU A 26 -13.13 5.11 28.22
N ASN A 27 -12.44 5.61 29.25
CA ASN A 27 -12.93 6.70 30.10
C ASN A 27 -13.14 7.98 29.29
N LYS A 28 -12.15 8.37 28.47
CA LYS A 28 -12.26 9.52 27.57
C LYS A 28 -13.37 9.35 26.55
N HIS A 29 -13.48 8.20 25.89
CA HIS A 29 -14.58 7.92 24.97
C HIS A 29 -15.94 8.11 25.66
N THR A 30 -16.12 7.50 26.84
CA THR A 30 -17.38 7.59 27.62
C THR A 30 -17.74 9.02 28.04
N CYS A 31 -16.75 9.88 28.31
CA CYS A 31 -16.99 11.30 28.60
C CYS A 31 -17.27 12.12 27.33
N ASN A 32 -16.53 11.87 26.24
CA ASN A 32 -16.66 12.62 25.00
C ASN A 32 -17.97 12.30 24.25
N MET A 33 -18.52 11.09 24.37
CA MET A 33 -19.86 10.73 23.86
C MET A 33 -21.02 11.39 24.64
N GLN A 34 -20.74 12.14 25.72
CA GLN A 34 -21.72 13.01 26.39
C GLN A 34 -21.68 14.46 25.89
N CYS A 35 -20.75 14.79 24.99
CA CYS A 35 -20.68 16.12 24.37
C CYS A 35 -21.66 16.22 23.20
N HIS A 36 -22.29 17.38 23.02
CA HIS A 36 -23.12 17.61 21.85
C HIS A 36 -22.23 17.77 20.62
N ILE A 37 -22.51 17.01 19.55
CA ILE A 37 -21.73 17.04 18.30
C ILE A 37 -21.64 18.47 17.76
N ASP A 38 -22.74 19.23 17.84
CA ASP A 38 -22.80 20.63 17.43
C ASP A 38 -21.86 21.55 18.24
N GLU A 39 -21.56 21.24 19.51
CA GLU A 39 -20.53 21.95 20.31
C GLU A 39 -19.12 21.62 19.76
N VAL A 40 -18.85 20.36 19.43
CA VAL A 40 -17.55 19.92 18.89
C VAL A 40 -17.29 20.54 17.51
N ILE A 41 -18.26 20.48 16.60
CA ILE A 41 -18.15 21.11 15.27
C ILE A 41 -17.97 22.62 15.43
N LYS A 42 -18.66 23.25 16.38
CA LYS A 42 -18.54 24.70 16.64
C LYS A 42 -17.19 25.10 17.22
N ASP A 43 -16.58 24.29 18.08
CA ASP A 43 -15.24 24.55 18.60
C ASP A 43 -14.19 24.49 17.47
N VAL A 44 -14.28 23.52 16.54
CA VAL A 44 -13.31 23.36 15.46
C VAL A 44 -13.60 24.28 14.26
N LEU A 45 -14.83 24.34 13.75
CA LEU A 45 -15.20 25.10 12.54
C LEU A 45 -15.73 26.52 12.83
N GLY A 46 -15.91 26.89 14.09
CA GLY A 46 -16.34 28.22 14.50
C GLY A 46 -17.72 28.59 13.94
N LYS A 47 -17.76 29.64 13.11
CA LYS A 47 -18.99 30.15 12.48
C LYS A 47 -19.51 29.29 11.34
N VAL A 48 -18.64 28.54 10.64
CA VAL A 48 -19.04 27.73 9.47
C VAL A 48 -20.11 26.70 9.85
N THR A 49 -20.12 26.23 11.10
CA THR A 49 -21.13 25.34 11.69
C THR A 49 -22.58 25.79 11.47
N GLU A 50 -22.84 27.11 11.43
CA GLU A 50 -24.19 27.65 11.18
C GLU A 50 -24.59 27.51 9.69
N ASP A 51 -23.60 27.46 8.79
CA ASP A 51 -23.75 27.34 7.33
C ASP A 51 -23.91 25.88 6.85
N ILE A 52 -23.56 24.89 7.69
CA ILE A 52 -23.60 23.44 7.39
C ILE A 52 -24.58 22.65 8.28
N ALA A 53 -25.35 23.33 9.13
CA ALA A 53 -26.21 22.70 10.14
C ALA A 53 -27.20 21.68 9.56
N GLY A 54 -27.16 20.44 10.06
CA GLY A 54 -28.03 19.34 9.62
C GLY A 54 -27.52 18.55 8.41
N LEU A 55 -26.29 18.80 7.93
CA LEU A 55 -25.65 17.98 6.90
C LEU A 55 -25.05 16.67 7.46
N TRP A 56 -24.79 16.60 8.77
CA TRP A 56 -24.33 15.42 9.53
C TRP A 56 -25.46 14.68 10.26
N SER A 57 -25.16 13.48 10.78
CA SER A 57 -26.04 12.73 11.67
C SER A 57 -25.46 12.49 13.07
N ASP A 58 -24.36 11.75 13.17
CA ASP A 58 -23.87 11.13 14.41
C ASP A 58 -22.33 10.92 14.38
N VAL A 59 -21.74 10.51 15.50
CA VAL A 59 -20.29 10.20 15.56
C VAL A 59 -20.03 8.88 14.85
N ASN A 60 -19.15 8.90 13.84
CA ASN A 60 -18.66 7.69 13.18
C ASN A 60 -17.70 6.91 14.09
N HIS A 61 -16.68 7.60 14.61
CA HIS A 61 -15.69 7.06 15.54
C HIS A 61 -15.00 8.21 16.30
N LEU A 62 -14.28 7.87 17.39
CA LEU A 62 -13.34 8.79 18.03
C LEU A 62 -11.89 8.36 17.75
N ALA A 63 -11.11 9.28 17.21
CA ALA A 63 -9.69 9.10 16.95
C ALA A 63 -8.86 9.60 18.15
N PHE A 64 -7.84 8.83 18.53
CA PHE A 64 -6.94 9.12 19.65
C PHE A 64 -5.47 8.95 19.26
N TYR A 65 -4.65 9.98 19.51
CA TYR A 65 -3.21 9.80 19.64
C TYR A 65 -2.89 9.08 20.95
N ILE A 66 -2.17 7.96 20.85
CA ILE A 66 -1.88 7.06 21.99
C ILE A 66 -0.39 7.01 22.39
N GLY A 67 0.44 7.89 21.83
CA GLY A 67 1.86 8.05 22.19
C GLY A 67 2.85 7.70 21.06
N ASP A 68 4.11 8.05 21.27
CA ASP A 68 5.20 7.70 20.35
C ASP A 68 5.69 6.25 20.57
N TYR A 69 6.29 5.66 19.53
CA TYR A 69 7.14 4.47 19.60
C TYR A 69 8.56 4.74 19.07
N SER A 70 9.52 3.91 19.47
CA SER A 70 10.92 3.94 18.99
C SER A 70 11.24 2.80 18.03
N GLU A 71 10.58 1.65 18.19
CA GLU A 71 10.77 0.46 17.36
C GLU A 71 9.44 -0.29 17.11
N ASN A 72 9.29 -0.90 15.92
CA ASN A 72 8.03 -1.54 15.50
C ASN A 72 7.60 -2.72 16.42
N SER A 73 8.53 -3.29 17.19
CA SER A 73 8.25 -4.26 18.27
C SER A 73 7.19 -3.75 19.26
N GLN A 74 7.24 -2.47 19.64
CA GLN A 74 6.26 -1.87 20.56
C GLN A 74 4.85 -1.82 19.94
N VAL A 75 4.77 -1.56 18.62
CA VAL A 75 3.52 -1.56 17.85
C VAL A 75 2.93 -2.98 17.81
N TYR A 76 3.77 -4.00 17.57
CA TYR A 76 3.34 -5.39 17.57
C TYR A 76 2.99 -5.92 18.98
N GLU A 77 3.62 -5.40 20.04
CA GLU A 77 3.22 -5.67 21.43
C GLU A 77 1.84 -5.09 21.74
N PHE A 78 1.56 -3.85 21.31
CA PHE A 78 0.24 -3.24 21.44
C PHE A 78 -0.84 -3.99 20.63
N ALA A 79 -0.56 -4.38 19.38
CA ALA A 79 -1.42 -5.25 18.58
C ALA A 79 -1.68 -6.60 19.26
N SER A 80 -0.66 -7.18 19.91
CA SER A 80 -0.77 -8.41 20.71
C SER A 80 -1.63 -8.21 21.97
N CYS A 81 -1.62 -7.02 22.57
CA CYS A 81 -2.56 -6.67 23.65
C CYS A 81 -4.00 -6.60 23.14
N LEU A 82 -4.27 -5.84 22.07
CA LEU A 82 -5.60 -5.77 21.46
C LEU A 82 -6.13 -7.15 21.05
N LYS A 83 -5.26 -8.02 20.50
CA LYS A 83 -5.62 -9.41 20.22
C LYS A 83 -6.04 -10.17 21.48
N LYS A 84 -5.28 -10.10 22.58
CA LYS A 84 -5.67 -10.71 23.86
C LYS A 84 -6.99 -10.16 24.40
N LYS A 85 -7.31 -8.88 24.13
CA LYS A 85 -8.62 -8.30 24.47
C LYS A 85 -9.74 -8.89 23.63
N LYS A 86 -9.54 -9.05 22.32
CA LYS A 86 -10.48 -9.73 21.41
C LYS A 86 -10.69 -11.19 21.80
N ASP A 87 -9.62 -11.92 22.10
CA ASP A 87 -9.65 -13.34 22.51
C ASP A 87 -10.42 -13.57 23.83
N LYS A 88 -10.54 -12.52 24.68
CA LYS A 88 -11.39 -12.52 25.90
C LYS A 88 -12.82 -12.01 25.68
N GLY A 89 -13.12 -11.37 24.55
CA GLY A 89 -14.35 -10.62 24.34
C GLY A 89 -14.42 -9.25 25.03
N GLU A 90 -13.27 -8.64 25.38
CA GLU A 90 -13.19 -7.24 25.84
C GLU A 90 -13.36 -6.24 24.68
N ILE A 91 -13.15 -6.69 23.44
CA ILE A 91 -13.46 -5.97 22.18
C ILE A 91 -14.05 -6.97 21.17
N VAL A 92 -14.88 -6.49 20.24
CA VAL A 92 -15.49 -7.31 19.18
C VAL A 92 -14.50 -7.58 18.04
N ASP A 93 -13.84 -6.53 17.54
CA ASP A 93 -12.88 -6.65 16.45
C ASP A 93 -11.79 -5.56 16.51
N PHE A 94 -10.66 -5.81 15.86
CA PHE A 94 -9.66 -4.79 15.55
C PHE A 94 -8.88 -5.13 14.28
N ASP A 95 -8.44 -4.09 13.57
CA ASP A 95 -7.51 -4.16 12.44
C ASP A 95 -6.47 -3.03 12.57
N TYR A 96 -5.31 -3.17 11.93
CA TYR A 96 -4.21 -2.20 12.05
C TYR A 96 -3.27 -2.18 10.85
N GLY A 97 -2.61 -1.04 10.61
CA GLY A 97 -1.68 -0.89 9.50
C GLY A 97 -0.87 0.42 9.58
N ALA A 98 0.02 0.64 8.62
CA ALA A 98 0.78 1.88 8.55
C ALA A 98 -0.16 3.08 8.29
N SER A 99 0.07 4.18 9.00
CA SER A 99 -0.66 5.44 8.82
C SER A 99 -0.03 6.26 7.71
N HIS A 100 -0.71 6.33 6.55
CA HIS A 100 -0.31 7.22 5.46
C HIS A 100 -0.41 8.69 5.86
N LEU A 101 -1.30 9.04 6.81
CA LEU A 101 -1.40 10.39 7.37
C LEU A 101 -0.09 10.81 8.08
N ALA A 102 0.52 9.89 8.85
CA ALA A 102 1.78 10.15 9.56
C ALA A 102 2.90 10.57 8.59
N VAL A 103 3.12 9.79 7.54
CA VAL A 103 4.19 10.07 6.57
C VAL A 103 3.87 11.33 5.77
N LYS A 104 2.64 11.48 5.28
CA LYS A 104 2.25 12.56 4.36
C LYS A 104 2.18 13.95 5.02
N TYR A 105 1.70 14.03 6.26
CA TYR A 105 1.41 15.32 6.91
C TYR A 105 2.33 15.63 8.11
N HIS A 106 3.08 14.64 8.61
CA HIS A 106 3.91 14.78 9.81
C HIS A 106 5.36 14.31 9.63
N GLY A 107 5.74 13.85 8.44
CA GLY A 107 7.14 13.55 8.08
C GLY A 107 7.76 12.36 8.84
N THR A 108 6.94 11.53 9.50
CA THR A 108 7.39 10.37 10.28
C THR A 108 6.56 9.13 9.95
N GLN A 109 7.09 7.95 10.27
CA GLN A 109 6.32 6.71 10.20
C GLN A 109 5.27 6.68 11.31
N GLY A 110 4.19 5.92 11.11
CA GLY A 110 3.17 5.72 12.14
C GLY A 110 2.28 4.54 11.80
N TRP A 111 1.47 4.13 12.77
CA TRP A 111 0.49 3.06 12.65
C TRP A 111 -0.86 3.54 13.16
N TRP A 112 -1.92 3.00 12.57
CA TRP A 112 -3.30 3.18 12.99
C TRP A 112 -3.91 1.83 13.39
N PHE A 113 -4.85 1.85 14.33
CA PHE A 113 -5.64 0.70 14.76
C PHE A 113 -7.13 1.09 14.79
N SER A 114 -7.99 0.45 14.00
CA SER A 114 -9.44 0.52 14.22
C SER A 114 -9.82 -0.53 15.24
N VAL A 115 -10.57 -0.14 16.27
CA VAL A 115 -10.99 -1.02 17.36
C VAL A 115 -12.48 -0.87 17.61
N ASN A 116 -13.23 -1.95 17.37
CA ASN A 116 -14.66 -2.05 17.69
C ASN A 116 -14.79 -2.69 19.07
N VAL A 117 -15.13 -1.90 20.09
CA VAL A 117 -15.26 -2.38 21.47
C VAL A 117 -16.59 -3.11 21.67
N ASP A 118 -17.67 -2.53 21.14
CA ASP A 118 -18.99 -3.15 21.01
C ASP A 118 -19.64 -2.73 19.67
N SER A 119 -20.97 -2.87 19.52
CA SER A 119 -21.70 -2.49 18.30
C SER A 119 -21.81 -0.99 18.05
N ASN A 120 -21.47 -0.16 19.03
CA ASN A 120 -21.70 1.29 19.06
C ASN A 120 -20.41 2.09 19.34
N ILE A 121 -19.36 1.42 19.82
CA ILE A 121 -18.06 2.02 20.17
C ILE A 121 -17.02 1.63 19.12
N LYS A 122 -16.83 2.51 18.12
CA LYS A 122 -15.76 2.46 17.11
C LYS A 122 -14.68 3.48 17.50
N LEU A 123 -13.44 3.01 17.62
CA LEU A 123 -12.27 3.82 17.98
C LEU A 123 -11.23 3.74 16.87
N GLU A 124 -10.51 4.83 16.61
CA GLU A 124 -9.24 4.79 15.89
C GLU A 124 -8.10 5.25 16.79
N LEU A 125 -7.01 4.48 16.84
CA LEU A 125 -5.85 4.75 17.68
C LEU A 125 -4.61 4.96 16.82
N PHE A 126 -3.82 5.98 17.13
CA PHE A 126 -2.68 6.39 16.31
C PHE A 126 -1.40 6.46 17.14
N THR A 127 -0.34 5.77 16.69
CA THR A 127 1.00 5.80 17.30
C THR A 127 2.07 6.08 16.24
N PHE A 128 3.01 6.95 16.56
CA PHE A 128 3.94 7.55 15.59
C PHE A 128 5.40 7.26 15.99
N LEU A 129 6.27 7.06 15.00
CA LEU A 129 7.69 6.87 15.24
C LEU A 129 8.29 8.19 15.75
N ARG A 130 9.07 8.11 16.82
CA ARG A 130 9.78 9.28 17.37
C ARG A 130 11.00 9.65 16.52
N PHE A 131 10.74 10.29 15.38
CA PHE A 131 11.73 10.64 14.37
C PHE A 131 11.49 12.05 13.79
N GLY A 132 12.55 12.70 13.31
CA GLY A 132 12.49 14.01 12.65
C GLY A 132 11.85 15.10 13.52
N ASP A 133 11.25 16.10 12.87
CA ASP A 133 10.59 17.22 13.55
C ASP A 133 9.46 16.75 14.50
N TRP A 134 8.81 15.61 14.20
CA TRP A 134 7.81 15.01 15.08
C TRP A 134 8.39 14.64 16.45
N ALA A 135 9.67 14.30 16.57
CA ALA A 135 10.30 13.96 17.87
C ALA A 135 10.31 15.13 18.88
N GLU A 136 10.19 16.37 18.38
CA GLU A 136 10.28 17.63 19.13
C GLU A 136 8.92 18.31 19.38
N ILE A 137 7.83 17.85 18.74
CA ILE A 137 6.47 18.37 18.99
C ILE A 137 6.02 17.93 20.39
N ASN A 138 5.47 18.86 21.19
CA ASN A 138 4.96 18.52 22.52
C ASN A 138 3.67 17.68 22.44
N LEU A 139 3.42 16.87 23.47
CA LEU A 139 2.35 15.86 23.50
C LEU A 139 0.94 16.43 23.24
N ASN A 140 0.62 17.59 23.82
CA ASN A 140 -0.66 18.29 23.58
C ASN A 140 -0.83 18.62 22.09
N MET A 141 0.19 19.19 21.45
CA MET A 141 0.15 19.49 20.01
C MET A 141 0.11 18.24 19.14
N LYS A 142 0.83 17.16 19.50
CA LYS A 142 0.73 15.86 18.80
C LYS A 142 -0.69 15.31 18.82
N SER A 143 -1.32 15.32 19.99
CA SER A 143 -2.69 14.87 20.13
C SER A 143 -3.68 15.80 19.43
N LYS A 144 -3.51 17.12 19.45
CA LYS A 144 -4.35 18.04 18.66
C LYS A 144 -4.28 17.81 17.16
N HIS A 145 -3.10 17.46 16.64
CA HIS A 145 -2.89 17.15 15.22
C HIS A 145 -3.52 15.83 14.76
N ILE A 146 -3.94 14.93 15.67
CA ILE A 146 -4.25 13.53 15.37
C ILE A 146 -5.56 13.04 16.02
N SER A 147 -5.77 13.31 17.31
CA SER A 147 -7.02 13.00 18.00
C SER A 147 -8.15 13.88 17.48
N HIS A 148 -9.26 13.29 17.08
CA HIS A 148 -10.41 14.00 16.52
C HIS A 148 -11.73 13.25 16.71
N PHE A 149 -12.85 13.94 16.47
CA PHE A 149 -14.15 13.30 16.22
C PHE A 149 -14.29 13.09 14.71
N ALA A 150 -14.67 11.88 14.31
CA ALA A 150 -15.15 11.61 12.96
C ALA A 150 -16.68 11.57 12.97
N ILE A 151 -17.31 12.21 11.98
CA ILE A 151 -18.74 12.49 11.99
C ILE A 151 -19.39 11.98 10.71
N ASN A 152 -20.44 11.18 10.86
CA ASN A 152 -21.22 10.63 9.74
C ASN A 152 -21.92 11.75 8.98
N VAL A 153 -21.83 11.66 7.65
CA VAL A 153 -22.53 12.51 6.68
C VAL A 153 -23.43 11.63 5.83
N SER A 154 -24.70 12.01 5.71
CA SER A 154 -25.74 11.16 5.12
C SER A 154 -25.69 11.04 3.59
N SER A 155 -24.92 11.89 2.90
CA SER A 155 -24.69 11.78 1.46
C SER A 155 -23.35 12.38 1.02
N LYS A 156 -22.80 11.90 -0.11
CA LYS A 156 -21.60 12.49 -0.73
C LYS A 156 -21.80 13.98 -1.07
N ALA A 157 -23.00 14.36 -1.50
CA ALA A 157 -23.33 15.75 -1.81
C ALA A 157 -23.32 16.65 -0.57
N ASN A 158 -23.75 16.14 0.60
CA ASN A 158 -23.63 16.86 1.87
C ASN A 158 -22.16 17.09 2.25
N LEU A 159 -21.29 16.09 2.02
CA LEU A 159 -19.85 16.20 2.30
C LEU A 159 -19.18 17.20 1.36
N ASP A 160 -19.52 17.16 0.07
CA ASP A 160 -19.07 18.14 -0.92
C ASP A 160 -19.58 19.55 -0.59
N GLU A 161 -20.79 19.71 -0.02
CA GLU A 161 -21.27 21.00 0.49
C GLU A 161 -20.48 21.47 1.71
N ILE A 162 -20.21 20.60 2.69
CA ILE A 162 -19.34 20.91 3.86
C ILE A 162 -17.97 21.38 3.38
N ILE A 163 -17.34 20.66 2.45
CA ILE A 163 -16.04 21.02 1.82
C ILE A 163 -16.10 22.40 1.14
N ASN A 164 -17.23 22.76 0.52
CA ASN A 164 -17.39 24.06 -0.13
C ASN A 164 -17.65 25.21 0.86
N LYS A 165 -18.36 24.95 1.97
CA LYS A 165 -18.62 25.93 3.04
C LYS A 165 -17.38 26.18 3.91
N CYS A 166 -16.58 25.14 4.18
CA CYS A 166 -15.37 25.18 5.00
C CYS A 166 -14.16 25.89 4.34
N LYS A 167 -14.37 26.75 3.33
CA LYS A 167 -13.35 27.57 2.67
C LYS A 167 -13.07 28.87 3.43
N ASP A 168 -13.06 28.80 4.77
CA ASP A 168 -12.78 29.92 5.67
C ASP A 168 -11.25 30.05 5.90
N PRO A 169 -10.67 31.26 5.94
CA PRO A 169 -9.22 31.45 6.15
C PRO A 169 -8.63 30.88 7.45
N ASN A 170 -9.45 30.44 8.40
CA ASN A 170 -9.03 29.81 9.65
C ASN A 170 -9.13 28.27 9.62
N ILE A 171 -9.71 27.69 8.57
CA ILE A 171 -9.96 26.24 8.44
C ILE A 171 -9.15 25.70 7.25
N GLU A 172 -8.40 24.64 7.51
CA GLU A 172 -7.53 23.98 6.54
C GLU A 172 -8.06 22.57 6.25
N ILE A 173 -8.35 22.26 4.99
CA ILE A 173 -8.67 20.90 4.55
C ILE A 173 -7.35 20.15 4.39
N ILE A 174 -6.87 19.49 5.46
CA ILE A 174 -5.57 18.79 5.44
C ILE A 174 -5.63 17.51 4.61
N SER A 175 -6.78 16.84 4.54
CA SER A 175 -6.97 15.63 3.75
C SER A 175 -8.39 15.57 3.18
N TYR A 176 -8.52 15.11 1.94
CA TYR A 176 -9.78 14.70 1.31
C TYR A 176 -9.50 13.46 0.49
N VAL A 177 -10.24 12.39 0.74
CA VAL A 177 -10.09 11.09 0.08
C VAL A 177 -11.43 10.68 -0.48
N ILE A 178 -11.45 10.28 -1.75
CA ILE A 178 -12.65 9.90 -2.50
C ILE A 178 -12.65 8.39 -2.68
N ASP A 179 -13.75 7.75 -2.25
CA ASP A 179 -14.06 6.33 -2.43
C ASP A 179 -12.87 5.38 -2.13
N ASP A 180 -12.39 5.42 -0.89
CA ASP A 180 -11.18 4.72 -0.43
C ASP A 180 -11.26 3.17 -0.50
N GLU A 181 -10.24 2.50 0.05
CA GLU A 181 -10.13 1.04 0.09
C GLU A 181 -11.36 0.36 0.71
N ILE A 182 -11.99 0.98 1.71
CA ILE A 182 -13.23 0.50 2.36
C ILE A 182 -14.50 1.17 1.82
N GLY A 183 -14.37 2.14 0.90
CA GLY A 183 -15.42 2.81 0.14
C GLY A 183 -16.03 4.01 0.85
N HIS A 184 -15.26 4.64 1.72
CA HIS A 184 -15.63 5.90 2.36
C HIS A 184 -15.13 7.06 1.50
N THR A 185 -15.91 8.13 1.42
CA THR A 185 -15.38 9.45 1.04
C THR A 185 -15.29 10.27 2.32
N TYR A 186 -14.14 10.85 2.63
CA TYR A 186 -13.93 11.58 3.89
C TYR A 186 -13.09 12.84 3.71
N ALA A 187 -13.29 13.82 4.59
CA ALA A 187 -12.50 15.04 4.65
C ALA A 187 -12.12 15.40 6.10
N HIS A 188 -10.83 15.66 6.30
CA HIS A 188 -10.24 16.11 7.56
C HIS A 188 -10.04 17.64 7.53
N PHE A 189 -10.58 18.34 8.53
CA PHE A 189 -10.54 19.79 8.67
C PHE A 189 -9.81 20.20 9.96
N ARG A 190 -8.75 21.00 9.83
CA ARG A 190 -7.96 21.54 10.94
C ARG A 190 -8.29 23.01 11.17
N ASN A 191 -8.55 23.40 12.42
CA ASN A 191 -8.56 24.80 12.81
C ASN A 191 -7.12 25.31 12.92
N ILE A 192 -6.73 26.29 12.11
CA ILE A 192 -5.35 26.80 12.06
C ILE A 192 -4.92 27.44 13.39
N ASN A 193 -5.85 28.06 14.13
CA ASN A 193 -5.56 28.79 15.36
C ASN A 193 -5.50 27.90 16.61
N SER A 194 -6.41 26.93 16.74
CA SER A 194 -6.41 26.00 17.88
C SER A 194 -5.66 24.70 17.61
N SER A 195 -5.30 24.43 16.34
CA SER A 195 -4.73 23.17 15.82
C SER A 195 -5.60 21.92 16.08
N GLU A 196 -6.85 22.10 16.49
CA GLU A 196 -7.82 21.02 16.69
C GLU A 196 -8.34 20.50 15.33
N LEU A 197 -8.68 19.21 15.29
CA LEU A 197 -9.00 18.46 14.08
C LEU A 197 -10.42 17.85 14.18
N ILE A 198 -11.12 17.77 13.05
CA ILE A 198 -12.40 17.09 12.90
C ILE A 198 -12.48 16.40 11.53
N GLU A 199 -13.12 15.23 11.47
CA GLU A 199 -13.36 14.52 10.21
C GLU A 199 -14.87 14.43 9.92
N PHE A 200 -15.22 14.55 8.63
CA PHE A 200 -16.54 14.21 8.12
C PHE A 200 -16.44 13.03 7.15
N VAL A 201 -17.22 11.97 7.40
CA VAL A 201 -17.18 10.67 6.70
C VAL A 201 -18.52 10.38 6.04
N PHE A 202 -18.50 10.14 4.73
CA PHE A 202 -19.59 9.50 4.01
C PHE A 202 -19.22 8.03 3.76
N GLU A 203 -19.75 7.13 4.61
CA GLU A 203 -19.71 5.69 4.35
C GLU A 203 -20.79 5.34 3.30
N GLN A 204 -20.39 4.87 2.11
CA GLN A 204 -21.36 4.47 1.10
C GLN A 204 -22.11 3.20 1.56
N GLN A 205 -23.44 3.26 1.63
CA GLN A 205 -24.26 2.05 1.89
C GLN A 205 -24.14 1.06 0.73
N LYS A 206 -23.19 0.14 0.84
CA LYS A 206 -22.90 -0.90 -0.15
C LYS A 206 -23.90 -2.05 -0.05
N GLY A 207 -24.41 -2.48 -1.20
CA GLY A 207 -25.11 -3.77 -1.31
C GLY A 207 -24.19 -4.92 -0.91
N GLU A 208 -24.76 -5.92 -0.23
CA GLU A 208 -24.03 -6.95 0.53
C GLU A 208 -22.90 -7.65 -0.25
N ASN A 209 -23.07 -7.85 -1.56
CA ASN A 209 -22.08 -8.50 -2.43
C ASN A 209 -20.73 -7.74 -2.50
N MET A 210 -20.73 -6.41 -2.66
CA MET A 210 -19.46 -5.65 -2.75
C MET A 210 -18.67 -5.65 -1.44
N ASN A 211 -19.36 -5.76 -0.31
CA ASN A 211 -18.70 -5.94 0.99
C ASN A 211 -18.05 -7.33 1.11
N LYS A 212 -18.63 -8.36 0.48
CA LYS A 212 -18.06 -9.71 0.47
C LYS A 212 -16.79 -9.79 -0.39
N GLU A 213 -16.79 -9.17 -1.56
CA GLU A 213 -15.62 -9.13 -2.46
C GLU A 213 -14.47 -8.33 -1.84
N ARG A 214 -14.70 -7.07 -1.42
CA ARG A 214 -13.64 -6.28 -0.77
C ARG A 214 -13.15 -6.86 0.57
N SER A 215 -14.00 -7.53 1.34
CA SER A 215 -13.52 -8.24 2.55
C SER A 215 -12.76 -9.54 2.24
N MET A 216 -12.92 -10.12 1.05
CA MET A 216 -12.03 -11.18 0.54
C MET A 216 -10.69 -10.62 0.03
N GLU A 217 -10.68 -9.45 -0.62
CA GLU A 217 -9.45 -8.73 -1.00
C GLU A 217 -8.57 -8.43 0.22
N ILE A 218 -9.11 -7.70 1.19
CA ILE A 218 -8.35 -7.25 2.36
C ILE A 218 -7.85 -8.46 3.17
N ARG A 219 -8.60 -9.57 3.26
CA ARG A 219 -8.20 -10.79 4.00
C ARG A 219 -7.23 -11.72 3.25
N LYS A 220 -6.68 -11.32 2.10
CA LYS A 220 -5.54 -12.05 1.52
C LYS A 220 -4.29 -11.83 2.38
N LYS A 221 -3.42 -12.83 2.42
CA LYS A 221 -2.10 -12.79 3.09
C LYS A 221 -1.08 -13.15 2.03
N ILE A 222 -0.24 -12.20 1.68
CA ILE A 222 0.66 -12.29 0.54
C ILE A 222 2.07 -12.48 1.04
N GLY A 223 2.73 -13.54 0.57
CA GLY A 223 4.17 -13.71 0.66
C GLY A 223 4.82 -13.35 -0.68
N VAL A 224 5.94 -12.63 -0.66
CA VAL A 224 6.79 -12.42 -1.85
C VAL A 224 8.18 -12.94 -1.54
N LEU A 225 8.60 -13.94 -2.31
CA LEU A 225 9.90 -14.62 -2.18
C LEU A 225 10.83 -14.17 -3.31
N GLY A 226 11.86 -13.39 -2.96
CA GLY A 226 12.80 -12.78 -3.90
C GLY A 226 12.39 -11.35 -4.26
N VAL A 227 12.79 -10.39 -3.44
CA VAL A 227 12.49 -8.96 -3.65
C VAL A 227 13.66 -8.28 -4.38
N GLY A 228 14.20 -8.95 -5.40
CA GLY A 228 15.09 -8.36 -6.39
C GLY A 228 14.37 -7.32 -7.25
N ARG A 229 15.01 -6.83 -8.33
CA ARG A 229 14.50 -5.73 -9.16
C ARG A 229 13.00 -5.89 -9.54
N MET A 230 12.63 -7.01 -10.15
CA MET A 230 11.24 -7.29 -10.53
C MET A 230 10.31 -7.52 -9.32
N GLY A 231 10.82 -8.14 -8.25
CA GLY A 231 10.08 -8.35 -7.01
C GLY A 231 9.69 -7.04 -6.33
N ARG A 232 10.57 -6.03 -6.31
CA ARG A 232 10.25 -4.66 -5.85
C ARG A 232 9.14 -4.02 -6.68
N CYS A 233 9.26 -4.08 -8.01
CA CYS A 233 8.26 -3.51 -8.93
C CYS A 233 6.86 -4.04 -8.60
N ILE A 234 6.75 -5.35 -8.36
CA ILE A 234 5.49 -6.00 -7.98
C ILE A 234 5.06 -5.57 -6.58
N VAL A 235 5.93 -5.63 -5.57
CA VAL A 235 5.59 -5.21 -4.19
C VAL A 235 5.10 -3.76 -4.13
N GLN A 236 5.66 -2.87 -4.95
CA GLN A 236 5.20 -1.48 -5.07
C GLN A 236 3.83 -1.37 -5.73
N ALA A 237 3.53 -2.18 -6.75
CA ALA A 237 2.22 -2.25 -7.39
C ALA A 237 1.17 -3.13 -6.67
N LEU A 238 1.55 -3.95 -5.69
CA LEU A 238 0.61 -4.81 -4.97
C LEU A 238 -0.48 -4.00 -4.25
N PRO A 239 -1.75 -4.42 -4.31
CA PRO A 239 -2.81 -3.87 -3.47
C PRO A 239 -2.54 -4.14 -1.99
N ARG A 240 -3.24 -3.43 -1.11
CA ARG A 240 -3.20 -3.67 0.32
C ARG A 240 -3.84 -5.00 0.70
N CYS A 241 -3.29 -5.66 1.73
CA CYS A 241 -3.76 -6.94 2.25
C CYS A 241 -3.51 -7.05 3.78
N GLU A 242 -4.17 -7.98 4.47
CA GLU A 242 -4.10 -8.20 5.94
C GLU A 242 -2.68 -8.44 6.44
N LYS A 243 -1.85 -9.15 5.63
CA LYS A 243 -0.45 -9.38 5.94
C LYS A 243 0.37 -9.51 4.67
N LEU A 244 1.33 -8.60 4.47
CA LEU A 244 2.37 -8.72 3.45
C LEU A 244 3.68 -9.17 4.12
N ILE A 245 4.27 -10.25 3.62
CA ILE A 245 5.55 -10.80 4.08
C ILE A 245 6.53 -10.78 2.92
N LEU A 246 7.67 -10.14 3.12
CA LEU A 246 8.73 -10.00 2.14
C LEU A 246 9.92 -10.86 2.59
N VAL A 247 10.29 -11.87 1.79
CA VAL A 247 11.46 -12.70 2.04
C VAL A 247 12.50 -12.48 0.96
N ASP A 248 13.67 -12.00 1.36
CA ASP A 248 14.86 -11.94 0.51
C ASP A 248 16.10 -12.46 1.24
N LYS A 249 17.03 -13.03 0.48
CA LYS A 249 18.33 -13.49 0.98
C LYS A 249 19.21 -12.34 1.47
N ILE A 250 19.05 -11.15 0.91
CA ILE A 250 19.85 -9.95 1.21
C ILE A 250 18.92 -8.77 1.53
N VAL A 251 18.68 -8.55 2.82
CA VAL A 251 18.02 -7.32 3.29
C VAL A 251 18.91 -6.11 2.96
N THR A 252 18.39 -5.21 2.13
CA THR A 252 19.05 -3.94 1.76
C THR A 252 18.25 -2.75 2.29
N PRO A 253 18.85 -1.55 2.41
CA PRO A 253 18.12 -0.35 2.82
C PRO A 253 16.91 -0.04 1.93
N GLN A 254 17.02 -0.31 0.62
CA GLN A 254 15.92 -0.16 -0.34
C GLN A 254 14.73 -1.08 -0.03
N LEU A 255 14.99 -2.30 0.46
CA LEU A 255 13.93 -3.21 0.91
C LEU A 255 13.35 -2.83 2.26
N GLN A 256 14.15 -2.25 3.17
CA GLN A 256 13.65 -1.70 4.43
C GLN A 256 12.71 -0.51 4.18
N THR A 257 13.03 0.35 3.21
CA THR A 257 12.14 1.43 2.75
C THR A 257 10.82 0.89 2.20
N ILE A 258 10.86 0.01 1.20
CA ILE A 258 9.64 -0.55 0.58
C ILE A 258 8.81 -1.35 1.58
N ALA A 259 9.44 -2.08 2.51
CA ALA A 259 8.73 -2.79 3.56
C ALA A 259 7.98 -1.82 4.49
N ALA A 260 8.59 -0.69 4.88
CA ALA A 260 7.92 0.33 5.68
C ALA A 260 6.78 1.03 4.90
N GLU A 261 7.00 1.37 3.63
CA GLU A 261 5.98 1.97 2.74
C GLU A 261 4.74 1.08 2.58
N LYS A 262 4.91 -0.25 2.57
CA LYS A 262 3.85 -1.25 2.39
C LYS A 262 3.43 -1.96 3.69
N ALA A 263 3.80 -1.44 4.87
CA ALA A 263 3.50 -2.02 6.19
C ALA A 263 3.91 -3.51 6.36
N ALA A 264 4.92 -3.95 5.61
CA ALA A 264 5.24 -5.36 5.39
C ALA A 264 6.28 -5.92 6.38
N LEU A 265 6.12 -7.20 6.73
CA LEU A 265 7.12 -7.96 7.49
C LEU A 265 8.27 -8.37 6.58
N LEU A 266 9.42 -7.68 6.67
CA LEU A 266 10.65 -8.04 5.98
C LEU A 266 11.45 -9.09 6.77
N SER A 267 11.84 -10.17 6.09
CA SER A 267 12.51 -11.34 6.66
C SER A 267 13.58 -11.90 5.72
N ASN A 268 14.53 -12.65 6.27
CA ASN A 268 15.41 -13.56 5.55
C ASN A 268 15.14 -15.05 5.85
N ASP A 269 14.22 -15.34 6.77
CA ASP A 269 13.71 -16.68 7.06
C ASP A 269 12.48 -16.97 6.18
N ILE A 270 12.61 -18.02 5.36
CA ILE A 270 11.59 -18.55 4.45
C ILE A 270 10.35 -19.04 5.22
N LYS A 271 10.50 -19.51 6.46
CA LYS A 271 9.39 -20.07 7.26
C LYS A 271 8.33 -19.04 7.65
N GLN A 272 8.65 -17.74 7.56
CA GLN A 272 7.64 -16.69 7.73
C GLN A 272 6.52 -16.77 6.67
N LEU A 273 6.80 -17.38 5.52
CA LEU A 273 5.81 -17.65 4.46
C LEU A 273 4.84 -18.80 4.82
N ASP A 274 4.93 -19.37 6.02
CA ASP A 274 3.96 -20.39 6.45
C ASP A 274 2.55 -19.82 6.67
N GLU A 275 2.42 -18.54 7.05
CA GLU A 275 1.13 -17.91 7.37
C GLU A 275 0.38 -17.28 6.17
N VAL A 276 0.95 -17.32 4.95
CA VAL A 276 0.39 -16.63 3.76
C VAL A 276 -0.60 -17.53 3.01
N ASN A 277 -1.63 -16.97 2.36
CA ASN A 277 -2.54 -17.73 1.50
C ASN A 277 -2.25 -17.56 -0.01
N ILE A 278 -1.51 -16.50 -0.39
CA ILE A 278 -0.92 -16.29 -1.71
C ILE A 278 0.60 -16.18 -1.56
N LEU A 279 1.37 -16.91 -2.37
CA LEU A 279 2.84 -16.87 -2.42
C LEU A 279 3.33 -16.52 -3.82
N ILE A 280 3.93 -15.35 -3.99
CA ILE A 280 4.57 -14.90 -5.24
C ILE A 280 6.04 -15.31 -5.22
N ILE A 281 6.48 -16.08 -6.21
CA ILE A 281 7.86 -16.58 -6.35
C ILE A 281 8.58 -15.81 -7.46
N ALA A 282 9.53 -14.98 -7.04
CA ALA A 282 10.22 -13.97 -7.84
C ALA A 282 11.75 -14.17 -7.92
N ILE A 283 12.26 -15.28 -7.38
CA ILE A 283 13.68 -15.68 -7.45
C ILE A 283 14.07 -16.37 -8.77
N PRO A 284 15.34 -16.29 -9.21
CA PRO A 284 15.87 -17.09 -10.31
C PRO A 284 15.79 -18.61 -10.05
N TYR A 285 15.68 -19.40 -11.11
CA TYR A 285 15.72 -20.88 -11.07
C TYR A 285 16.94 -21.43 -10.31
N SER A 286 18.10 -20.80 -10.49
CA SER A 286 19.34 -21.15 -9.79
C SER A 286 19.24 -20.97 -8.28
N GLU A 287 18.45 -20.02 -7.79
CA GLU A 287 18.26 -19.78 -6.36
C GLU A 287 17.16 -20.68 -5.79
N PHE A 288 16.06 -20.88 -6.53
CA PHE A 288 15.02 -21.87 -6.21
C PHE A 288 15.61 -23.27 -5.97
N SER A 289 16.59 -23.66 -6.80
CA SER A 289 17.29 -24.95 -6.69
C SER A 289 18.05 -25.16 -5.38
N TYR A 290 18.45 -24.09 -4.67
CA TYR A 290 19.14 -24.20 -3.37
C TYR A 290 18.18 -24.21 -2.17
N ILE A 291 17.03 -23.53 -2.27
CA ILE A 291 16.07 -23.39 -1.16
C ILE A 291 14.91 -24.39 -1.22
N LYS A 292 14.87 -25.25 -2.24
CA LYS A 292 13.77 -26.19 -2.49
C LYS A 292 13.37 -27.01 -1.24
N GLU A 293 14.34 -27.49 -0.48
CA GLU A 293 14.08 -28.29 0.73
C GLU A 293 13.50 -27.45 1.88
N ASP A 294 13.86 -26.16 2.00
CA ASP A 294 13.21 -25.23 2.94
C ASP A 294 11.78 -24.90 2.52
N LEU A 295 11.49 -24.86 1.21
CA LEU A 295 10.14 -24.64 0.69
C LEU A 295 9.20 -25.83 0.94
N LEU A 296 9.70 -27.06 1.05
CA LEU A 296 8.92 -28.25 1.46
C LEU A 296 8.41 -28.15 2.91
N MET A 297 8.98 -27.26 3.73
CA MET A 297 8.57 -27.03 5.12
C MET A 297 7.44 -26.00 5.25
N ILE A 298 7.04 -25.34 4.15
CA ILE A 298 5.91 -24.40 4.10
C ILE A 298 4.62 -25.19 3.89
N SER A 299 3.56 -24.84 4.62
CA SER A 299 2.25 -25.50 4.51
C SER A 299 1.64 -25.42 3.10
N ASN A 300 1.01 -26.53 2.74
CA ASN A 300 0.21 -26.73 1.54
C ASN A 300 -1.12 -25.92 1.58
N ASN A 301 -1.91 -25.97 0.50
CA ASN A 301 -3.19 -25.26 0.34
C ASN A 301 -3.05 -23.72 0.18
N LYS A 302 -2.07 -23.28 -0.62
CA LYS A 302 -1.84 -21.86 -0.96
C LYS A 302 -1.87 -21.67 -2.47
N GLN A 303 -2.24 -20.48 -2.93
CA GLN A 303 -2.08 -20.12 -4.33
C GLN A 303 -0.64 -19.64 -4.58
N VAL A 304 0.10 -20.36 -5.42
CA VAL A 304 1.53 -20.13 -5.68
C VAL A 304 1.68 -19.51 -7.07
N ILE A 305 2.08 -18.24 -7.11
CA ILE A 305 2.20 -17.44 -8.33
C ILE A 305 3.68 -17.34 -8.71
N ASN A 306 4.09 -18.09 -9.73
CA ASN A 306 5.44 -18.03 -10.26
C ASN A 306 5.58 -16.94 -11.32
N ILE A 307 6.42 -15.94 -11.05
CA ILE A 307 6.77 -14.90 -12.03
C ILE A 307 8.12 -15.14 -12.73
N ALA A 308 8.92 -16.08 -12.23
CA ALA A 308 10.31 -16.23 -12.63
C ALA A 308 10.40 -16.87 -14.03
N THR A 309 11.01 -16.16 -14.98
CA THR A 309 11.01 -16.51 -16.41
C THR A 309 11.48 -17.94 -16.71
N LEU A 310 12.55 -18.39 -16.03
CA LEU A 310 13.18 -19.70 -16.28
C LEU A 310 12.72 -20.83 -15.36
N LEU A 311 11.94 -20.54 -14.31
CA LEU A 311 11.35 -21.55 -13.44
C LEU A 311 10.05 -22.05 -14.08
N ARG A 312 9.92 -23.35 -14.33
CA ARG A 312 8.71 -23.91 -14.96
C ARG A 312 7.77 -24.50 -13.90
N ARG A 313 6.59 -24.91 -14.36
CA ARG A 313 5.51 -25.42 -13.51
C ARG A 313 5.87 -26.75 -12.84
N GLN A 314 6.57 -27.64 -13.53
CA GLN A 314 6.89 -28.99 -13.04
C GLN A 314 7.83 -28.97 -11.82
N GLU A 315 8.80 -28.06 -11.77
CA GLU A 315 9.71 -27.91 -10.64
C GLU A 315 8.98 -27.38 -9.41
N LEU A 316 7.94 -26.56 -9.58
CA LEU A 316 7.07 -26.08 -8.51
C LEU A 316 6.09 -27.16 -8.05
N GLU A 317 5.49 -27.92 -8.98
CA GLU A 317 4.64 -29.09 -8.67
C GLU A 317 5.42 -30.15 -7.87
N SER A 318 6.74 -30.23 -8.06
CA SER A 318 7.62 -31.10 -7.26
C SER A 318 7.88 -30.63 -5.82
N VAL A 319 7.33 -29.48 -5.41
CA VAL A 319 7.44 -28.87 -4.07
C VAL A 319 6.05 -28.65 -3.46
N PHE A 320 5.19 -27.94 -4.18
CA PHE A 320 3.88 -27.48 -3.75
C PHE A 320 2.78 -28.39 -4.31
N GLN A 321 2.83 -29.69 -3.98
CA GLN A 321 2.00 -30.75 -4.59
C GLN A 321 0.49 -30.59 -4.38
N PHE A 322 0.07 -29.82 -3.38
CA PHE A 322 -1.33 -29.62 -3.00
C PHE A 322 -1.70 -28.12 -3.04
N ASN A 323 -1.11 -27.39 -3.98
CA ASN A 323 -1.25 -25.94 -4.14
C ASN A 323 -1.75 -25.58 -5.53
N GLU A 324 -2.42 -24.43 -5.63
CA GLU A 324 -2.81 -23.88 -6.93
C GLU A 324 -1.62 -23.14 -7.55
N ILE A 325 -0.89 -23.80 -8.44
CA ILE A 325 0.30 -23.21 -9.09
C ILE A 325 -0.14 -22.44 -10.34
N LEU A 326 -0.10 -21.12 -10.24
CA LEU A 326 -0.30 -20.17 -11.32
C LEU A 326 1.07 -19.76 -11.87
N ASN A 327 1.24 -19.84 -13.20
CA ASN A 327 2.50 -19.54 -13.85
C ASN A 327 2.29 -18.31 -14.75
N ILE A 328 2.90 -17.16 -14.40
CA ILE A 328 2.64 -15.87 -15.04
C ILE A 328 3.98 -15.29 -15.51
N LYS A 329 4.18 -15.11 -16.81
CA LYS A 329 5.46 -14.60 -17.34
C LYS A 329 5.34 -13.13 -17.73
N ILE A 330 6.36 -12.35 -17.37
CA ILE A 330 6.37 -10.89 -17.54
C ILE A 330 7.14 -10.51 -18.80
N ILE A 331 6.51 -9.79 -19.73
CA ILE A 331 7.17 -9.01 -20.77
C ILE A 331 7.31 -7.57 -20.25
N GLY A 332 8.55 -7.13 -20.06
CA GLY A 332 8.90 -5.82 -19.50
C GLY A 332 10.30 -5.82 -18.88
N GLU A 333 10.87 -4.63 -18.68
CA GLU A 333 12.15 -4.46 -17.98
C GLU A 333 11.91 -3.70 -16.67
N SER A 334 12.52 -4.19 -15.59
CA SER A 334 12.32 -3.67 -14.23
C SER A 334 12.54 -2.16 -14.09
N THR A 335 13.54 -1.57 -14.74
CA THR A 335 13.79 -0.13 -14.64
C THR A 335 12.70 0.68 -15.33
N GLU A 336 12.14 0.20 -16.44
CA GLU A 336 11.03 0.91 -17.11
C GLU A 336 9.73 0.80 -16.31
N ILE A 337 9.52 -0.30 -15.59
CA ILE A 337 8.39 -0.49 -14.68
C ILE A 337 8.56 0.37 -13.41
N GLU A 338 9.77 0.47 -12.83
CA GLU A 338 10.11 1.43 -11.76
C GLU A 338 9.92 2.89 -12.20
N ASN A 339 9.92 3.18 -13.51
CA ASN A 339 9.58 4.49 -14.09
C ASN A 339 8.08 4.64 -14.47
N GLY A 340 7.21 3.72 -14.05
CA GLY A 340 5.76 3.80 -14.25
C GLY A 340 5.22 3.29 -15.59
N ASN A 341 6.03 2.60 -16.40
CA ASN A 341 5.51 1.90 -17.58
C ASN A 341 4.84 0.58 -17.16
N LYS A 342 3.65 0.29 -17.68
CA LYS A 342 2.99 -0.99 -17.47
C LYS A 342 3.78 -2.16 -18.06
N ALA A 343 3.83 -3.27 -17.33
CA ALA A 343 4.25 -4.56 -17.86
C ALA A 343 3.12 -5.22 -18.69
N LEU A 344 3.46 -6.28 -19.44
CA LEU A 344 2.49 -7.24 -19.98
C LEU A 344 2.67 -8.58 -19.27
N LEU A 345 1.61 -9.05 -18.60
CA LEU A 345 1.57 -10.33 -17.90
C LEU A 345 0.92 -11.40 -18.76
N VAL A 346 1.63 -12.51 -18.99
CA VAL A 346 1.14 -13.66 -19.76
C VAL A 346 0.88 -14.82 -18.81
N VAL A 347 -0.40 -15.06 -18.52
CA VAL A 347 -0.87 -16.14 -17.64
C VAL A 347 -0.91 -17.45 -18.41
N GLN A 348 -0.08 -18.41 -18.01
CA GLN A 348 0.13 -19.70 -18.70
C GLN A 348 -0.83 -20.79 -18.23
N ASP A 349 -2.10 -20.41 -18.08
CA ASP A 349 -3.23 -21.31 -17.84
C ASP A 349 -4.51 -20.60 -18.32
N ILE A 350 -5.36 -21.31 -19.06
CA ILE A 350 -6.64 -20.79 -19.59
C ILE A 350 -7.86 -21.38 -18.85
N ASN A 351 -7.67 -22.43 -18.05
CA ASN A 351 -8.75 -23.18 -17.39
C ASN A 351 -8.95 -22.73 -15.94
N LEU A 352 -8.72 -21.43 -15.69
CA LEU A 352 -8.75 -20.83 -14.37
C LEU A 352 -10.16 -20.68 -13.81
N SER A 353 -10.28 -20.91 -12.50
CA SER A 353 -11.48 -20.56 -11.74
C SER A 353 -11.68 -19.03 -11.69
N ASP A 354 -12.89 -18.60 -11.37
CA ASP A 354 -13.17 -17.16 -11.31
C ASP A 354 -12.50 -16.49 -10.10
N GLU A 355 -12.25 -17.22 -9.00
CA GLU A 355 -11.38 -16.73 -7.91
C GLU A 355 -9.91 -16.60 -8.36
N GLN A 356 -9.41 -17.52 -9.20
CA GLN A 356 -8.04 -17.41 -9.73
C GLN A 356 -7.89 -16.19 -10.65
N LYS A 357 -8.85 -15.94 -11.55
CA LYS A 357 -8.85 -14.73 -12.39
C LYS A 357 -8.93 -13.47 -11.54
N PHE A 358 -9.88 -13.42 -10.59
CA PHE A 358 -10.04 -12.31 -9.65
C PHE A 358 -8.76 -12.03 -8.87
N ASN A 359 -8.12 -13.05 -8.29
CA ASN A 359 -6.86 -12.86 -7.56
C ASN A 359 -5.76 -12.30 -8.46
N ILE A 360 -5.61 -12.79 -9.70
CA ILE A 360 -4.60 -12.29 -10.65
C ILE A 360 -4.89 -10.82 -11.03
N GLU A 361 -6.12 -10.52 -11.42
CA GLU A 361 -6.54 -9.17 -11.81
C GLU A 361 -6.38 -8.18 -10.66
N TRP A 362 -6.81 -8.56 -9.44
CA TRP A 362 -6.65 -7.77 -8.23
C TRP A 362 -5.19 -7.50 -7.86
N LEU A 363 -4.32 -8.51 -7.90
CA LEU A 363 -2.89 -8.39 -7.56
C LEU A 363 -2.10 -7.52 -8.54
N PHE A 364 -2.46 -7.52 -9.83
CA PHE A 364 -1.61 -6.99 -10.90
C PHE A 364 -2.24 -5.84 -11.71
N LYS A 365 -3.47 -5.39 -11.41
CA LYS A 365 -4.16 -4.24 -12.05
C LYS A 365 -3.28 -3.00 -12.27
N ASP A 366 -2.47 -2.65 -11.26
CA ASP A 366 -1.60 -1.47 -11.23
C ASP A 366 -0.17 -1.77 -11.71
N PHE A 367 0.17 -3.04 -11.91
CA PHE A 367 1.48 -3.50 -12.38
C PHE A 367 1.55 -3.59 -13.92
N GLY A 368 0.46 -4.01 -14.56
CA GLY A 368 0.46 -4.24 -16.00
C GLY A 368 -0.87 -4.69 -16.58
N ASP A 369 -0.86 -4.94 -17.88
CA ASP A 369 -2.00 -5.47 -18.61
C ASP A 369 -1.89 -7.01 -18.70
N ILE A 370 -3.01 -7.72 -18.61
CA ILE A 370 -3.05 -9.17 -18.40
C ILE A 370 -3.60 -9.87 -19.65
N ILE A 371 -2.91 -10.91 -20.13
CA ILE A 371 -3.39 -11.82 -21.18
C ILE A 371 -3.22 -13.28 -20.76
N TYR A 372 -4.13 -14.14 -21.23
CA TYR A 372 -4.12 -15.58 -20.97
C TYR A 372 -3.63 -16.33 -22.22
N SER A 373 -2.60 -17.17 -22.09
CA SER A 373 -2.04 -17.94 -23.21
C SER A 373 -1.23 -19.15 -22.74
N GLU A 374 -1.56 -20.34 -23.24
CA GLU A 374 -0.82 -21.58 -22.95
C GLU A 374 0.61 -21.61 -23.51
N ASN A 375 0.97 -20.66 -24.39
CA ASN A 375 2.26 -20.65 -25.10
C ASN A 375 3.38 -19.97 -24.29
N ASP A 376 4.48 -20.67 -24.05
CA ASP A 376 5.67 -20.13 -23.36
C ASP A 376 6.61 -19.32 -24.27
N PHE A 377 6.06 -18.34 -24.99
CA PHE A 377 6.84 -17.46 -25.86
C PHE A 377 7.61 -16.36 -25.09
N VAL A 378 7.28 -16.09 -23.84
CA VAL A 378 7.82 -14.91 -23.10
C VAL A 378 9.33 -15.01 -22.89
N SER A 379 9.84 -16.21 -22.57
CA SER A 379 11.29 -16.40 -22.45
C SER A 379 12.01 -16.20 -23.78
N GLU A 380 11.39 -16.56 -24.90
CA GLU A 380 11.95 -16.36 -26.25
C GLU A 380 11.93 -14.88 -26.66
N ILE A 381 10.78 -14.21 -26.54
CA ILE A 381 10.62 -12.78 -26.88
C ILE A 381 11.58 -11.93 -26.04
N ASN A 382 11.60 -12.10 -24.72
CA ASN A 382 12.48 -11.30 -23.85
C ASN A 382 13.96 -11.51 -24.19
N SER A 383 14.37 -12.76 -24.44
CA SER A 383 15.76 -13.08 -24.80
C SER A 383 16.13 -12.51 -26.17
N PHE A 384 15.28 -12.68 -27.19
CA PHE A 384 15.50 -12.18 -28.54
C PHE A 384 15.58 -10.65 -28.56
N VAL A 385 14.60 -9.96 -27.97
CA VAL A 385 14.55 -8.48 -27.93
C VAL A 385 15.75 -7.91 -27.17
N ALA A 386 16.14 -8.51 -26.04
CA ALA A 386 17.35 -8.10 -25.31
C ALA A 386 18.62 -8.32 -26.14
N GLU A 387 18.78 -9.48 -26.79
CA GLU A 387 19.96 -9.80 -27.60
C GLU A 387 20.10 -8.87 -28.81
N GLN A 388 19.01 -8.60 -29.56
CA GLN A 388 19.06 -7.68 -30.68
C GLN A 388 19.31 -6.23 -30.23
N THR A 389 18.73 -5.81 -29.09
CA THR A 389 18.99 -4.49 -28.50
C THR A 389 20.47 -4.33 -28.14
N ILE A 390 21.07 -5.31 -27.47
CA ILE A 390 22.50 -5.29 -27.10
C ILE A 390 23.39 -5.29 -28.35
N LYS A 391 23.07 -6.11 -29.37
CA LYS A 391 23.79 -6.09 -30.66
C LYS A 391 23.73 -4.72 -31.34
N MET A 392 22.58 -4.04 -31.31
CA MET A 392 22.42 -2.71 -31.89
C MET A 392 23.21 -1.65 -31.12
N ILE A 393 23.19 -1.68 -29.78
CA ILE A 393 23.98 -0.78 -28.93
C ILE A 393 25.47 -0.93 -29.25
N LEU A 394 26.01 -2.16 -29.21
CA LEU A 394 27.42 -2.44 -29.49
C LEU A 394 27.82 -2.04 -30.93
N HIS A 395 26.90 -2.13 -31.89
CA HIS A 395 27.13 -1.65 -33.26
C HIS A 395 27.23 -0.12 -33.32
N VAL A 396 26.31 0.60 -32.67
CA VAL A 396 26.30 2.07 -32.61
C VAL A 396 27.52 2.61 -31.87
N GLU A 397 27.86 2.03 -30.71
CA GLU A 397 29.05 2.39 -29.93
C GLU A 397 30.34 2.22 -30.74
N LYS A 398 30.50 1.05 -31.39
CA LYS A 398 31.64 0.76 -32.25
C LYS A 398 31.74 1.71 -33.44
N LYS A 399 30.60 2.05 -34.07
CA LYS A 399 30.58 2.96 -35.22
C LYS A 399 30.97 4.38 -34.82
N LEU A 400 30.33 4.96 -33.81
CA LEU A 400 30.63 6.32 -33.36
C LEU A 400 32.08 6.43 -32.84
N SER A 401 32.58 5.40 -32.13
CA SER A 401 33.99 5.36 -31.72
C SER A 401 34.97 5.26 -32.90
N SER A 402 34.56 4.72 -34.05
CA SER A 402 35.39 4.71 -35.26
C SER A 402 35.37 6.03 -36.05
N GLU A 403 34.52 6.97 -35.64
CA GLU A 403 34.40 8.34 -36.19
C GLU A 403 35.03 9.38 -35.22
N ASP A 404 35.86 8.94 -34.27
CA ASP A 404 36.58 9.73 -33.23
C ASP A 404 35.66 10.59 -32.34
N ILE A 405 34.43 10.12 -32.10
CA ILE A 405 33.44 10.79 -31.24
C ILE A 405 33.77 10.56 -29.76
N ASP A 406 33.74 11.62 -28.95
CA ASP A 406 33.99 11.55 -27.49
C ASP A 406 33.10 10.48 -26.81
N PRO A 407 33.67 9.56 -26.01
CA PRO A 407 32.93 8.46 -25.39
C PRO A 407 31.71 8.87 -24.55
N LYS A 408 31.68 10.09 -23.97
CA LYS A 408 30.52 10.61 -23.23
C LYS A 408 29.40 11.03 -24.17
N ILE A 409 29.72 11.50 -25.38
CA ILE A 409 28.72 11.77 -26.43
C ILE A 409 28.14 10.43 -26.91
N VAL A 410 28.97 9.40 -27.10
CA VAL A 410 28.52 8.04 -27.42
C VAL A 410 27.59 7.49 -26.32
N GLU A 411 28.00 7.58 -25.05
CA GLU A 411 27.19 7.15 -23.89
C GLU A 411 25.82 7.84 -23.86
N LYS A 412 25.77 9.16 -24.13
CA LYS A 412 24.51 9.92 -24.15
C LYS A 412 23.67 9.65 -25.39
N ALA A 413 24.27 9.38 -26.55
CA ALA A 413 23.54 8.96 -27.74
C ALA A 413 22.84 7.61 -27.50
N VAL A 414 23.53 6.63 -26.90
CA VAL A 414 22.94 5.34 -26.50
C VAL A 414 21.86 5.54 -25.44
N LYS A 415 22.18 6.16 -24.31
CA LYS A 415 21.26 6.24 -23.16
C LYS A 415 20.03 7.11 -23.39
N ASN A 416 20.14 8.18 -24.19
CA ASN A 416 19.04 9.12 -24.39
C ASN A 416 18.37 8.94 -25.76
N VAL A 417 19.15 8.94 -26.85
CA VAL A 417 18.58 8.94 -28.21
C VAL A 417 18.05 7.55 -28.58
N MET A 418 18.84 6.48 -28.39
CA MET A 418 18.34 5.12 -28.70
C MET A 418 17.17 4.74 -27.79
N LYS A 419 17.24 4.99 -26.46
CA LYS A 419 16.12 4.75 -25.55
C LYS A 419 14.86 5.52 -25.97
N GLY A 420 14.98 6.83 -26.22
CA GLY A 420 13.86 7.68 -26.62
C GLY A 420 13.23 7.25 -27.95
N THR A 421 14.04 6.93 -28.95
CA THR A 421 13.55 6.39 -30.24
C THR A 421 12.86 5.05 -30.07
N CYS A 422 13.38 4.13 -29.24
CA CYS A 422 12.71 2.86 -28.97
C CYS A 422 11.36 3.03 -28.24
N ALA A 423 11.24 4.01 -27.34
CA ALA A 423 9.99 4.29 -26.63
C ALA A 423 8.91 4.94 -27.54
N THR A 424 9.31 5.78 -28.48
CA THR A 424 8.40 6.47 -29.42
C THR A 424 8.09 5.66 -30.68
N TYR A 425 8.95 4.71 -31.09
CA TYR A 425 8.76 3.90 -32.30
C TYR A 425 7.42 3.17 -32.42
N PRO A 426 6.83 2.56 -31.36
CA PRO A 426 5.50 1.96 -31.43
C PRO A 426 4.38 2.95 -31.79
N TRP A 427 4.57 4.22 -31.43
CA TRP A 427 3.63 5.34 -31.60
C TRP A 427 3.98 6.23 -32.80
N ALA A 428 4.92 5.81 -33.64
CA ALA A 428 5.52 6.63 -34.70
C ALA A 428 4.58 7.06 -35.84
N ALA A 429 3.26 6.86 -35.74
CA ALA A 429 2.31 7.56 -36.59
C ALA A 429 2.42 9.08 -36.40
N ASP A 430 2.66 9.52 -35.15
CA ASP A 430 2.68 10.93 -34.75
C ASP A 430 4.11 11.51 -34.64
N ASP A 431 5.14 10.77 -35.08
CA ASP A 431 6.56 11.16 -35.03
C ASP A 431 7.14 11.38 -36.44
N ASP A 432 7.21 12.64 -36.86
CA ASP A 432 7.80 13.07 -38.14
C ASP A 432 9.26 12.65 -38.33
N PHE A 433 10.05 12.55 -37.25
CA PHE A 433 11.47 12.20 -37.31
C PHE A 433 11.64 10.69 -37.58
N ILE A 434 10.87 9.85 -36.88
CA ILE A 434 10.86 8.40 -37.12
C ILE A 434 10.29 8.10 -38.51
N ASN A 435 9.24 8.81 -38.96
CA ASN A 435 8.70 8.63 -40.31
C ASN A 435 9.69 9.02 -41.40
N GLN A 436 10.46 10.10 -41.22
CA GLN A 436 11.57 10.46 -42.12
C GLN A 436 12.70 9.43 -42.13
N ILE A 437 12.99 8.74 -41.01
CA ILE A 437 13.97 7.65 -40.97
C ILE A 437 13.42 6.42 -41.69
N LYS A 438 12.19 5.98 -41.38
CA LYS A 438 11.51 4.85 -42.03
C LYS A 438 11.48 5.00 -43.56
N ALA A 439 11.23 6.21 -44.07
CA ALA A 439 11.21 6.50 -45.50
C ALA A 439 12.58 6.40 -46.21
N ARG A 440 13.69 6.32 -45.45
CA ARG A 440 15.07 6.22 -45.97
C ARG A 440 15.67 4.81 -45.83
N LEU A 441 15.03 3.92 -45.07
CA LEU A 441 15.49 2.54 -44.90
C LEU A 441 15.07 1.67 -46.09
N PRO A 442 15.84 0.61 -46.42
CA PRO A 442 15.40 -0.42 -47.36
C PRO A 442 14.09 -1.08 -46.89
N LYS A 443 13.27 -1.52 -47.85
CA LYS A 443 12.08 -2.35 -47.62
C LYS A 443 12.39 -3.82 -47.83
#